data_AF-A0A2A2FED8-F1
#
_entry.id   AF-A0A2A2FED8-F1
#
_cell.length_a   1.000
_cell.length_b   1.000
_cell.length_c   1.000
_cell.angle_alpha   90.00
_cell.angle_beta   90.00
_cell.angle_gamma   90.00
#
_symmetry.space_group_name_H-M   'P 1'
#
loop_
_entity.id
_entity.type
_entity.pdbx_description
1 polymer ?
#
loop_
_entity_poly.entity_id
_entity_poly.type
_entity_poly.pdbx_seq_one_letter_code
_entity_poly.pdbx_strand_id
1 'polypeptide(L)' 'MDRIDALLLGVSGVVAALVFAGALSAGALFGFDESAARPIRLLAAEPLAWIVVAALLVAVVGHAYIE' A
#
# COMPACT_ATOMS: atom_id res chain seq x y z
N MET A 1 19.98 -12.04 -8.49
CA MET A 1 19.57 -11.63 -7.14
C MET A 1 20.79 -11.54 -6.30
N ASP A 2 21.19 -10.31 -6.12
CA ASP A 2 22.32 -9.88 -5.33
C ASP A 2 21.95 -10.10 -3.86
N ARG A 3 22.96 -10.14 -2.99
CA ARG A 3 22.70 -10.23 -1.54
C ARG A 3 21.78 -9.11 -1.07
N ILE A 4 21.87 -7.92 -1.68
CA ILE A 4 21.04 -6.77 -1.38
C ILE A 4 19.59 -7.00 -1.84
N ASP A 5 19.37 -7.53 -3.05
CA ASP A 5 18.02 -7.83 -3.55
C ASP A 5 17.28 -8.83 -2.67
N ALA A 6 17.97 -9.87 -2.21
CA ALA A 6 17.38 -10.87 -1.32
C ALA A 6 16.99 -10.26 0.04
N LEU A 7 17.78 -9.31 0.53
CA LEU A 7 17.52 -8.58 1.77
C LEU A 7 16.32 -7.64 1.62
N LEU A 8 16.26 -6.89 0.51
CA LEU A 8 15.15 -6.01 0.18
C LEU A 8 13.84 -6.80 -0.01
N LEU A 9 13.89 -7.93 -0.70
CA LEU A 9 12.73 -8.81 -0.85
C LEU A 9 12.25 -9.35 0.50
N GLY A 10 13.18 -9.74 1.39
CA GLY A 10 12.86 -10.19 2.74
C GLY A 10 12.19 -9.11 3.58
N VAL A 11 12.76 -7.89 3.60
CA VAL A 11 12.19 -6.75 4.34
C VAL A 11 10.82 -6.37 3.76
N SER A 12 10.71 -6.27 2.44
CA SER A 12 9.46 -5.96 1.75
C SER A 12 8.38 -7.01 2.06
N GLY A 13 8.75 -8.29 2.10
CA GLY A 13 7.85 -9.37 2.48
C GLY A 13 7.35 -9.25 3.92
N VAL A 14 8.24 -8.93 4.87
CA VAL A 14 7.87 -8.72 6.28
C VAL A 14 6.93 -7.52 6.43
N VAL A 15 7.25 -6.40 5.78
CA VAL A 15 6.41 -5.19 5.83
C VAL A 15 5.03 -5.48 5.24
N ALA A 16 4.96 -6.14 4.08
CA ALA A 16 3.70 -6.51 3.45
C ALA A 16 2.86 -7.43 4.35
N ALA A 17 3.48 -8.43 4.97
CA ALA A 17 2.81 -9.34 5.90
C ALA A 17 2.26 -8.59 7.13
N LEU A 18 3.02 -7.63 7.66
CA LEU A 18 2.61 -6.82 8.82
C LEU A 18 1.42 -5.92 8.49
N VAL A 19 1.47 -5.24 7.34
CA VAL A 19 0.37 -4.39 6.86
C VAL A 19 -0.90 -5.23 6.66
N PHE A 20 -0.78 -6.40 6.04
CA PHE A 20 -1.90 -7.30 5.81
C PHE A 20 -2.50 -7.83 7.11
N ALA A 21 -1.65 -8.28 8.04
CA ALA A 21 -2.08 -8.72 9.37
C ALA A 21 -2.78 -7.59 10.13
N GLY A 22 -2.23 -6.37 10.10
CA GLY A 22 -2.84 -5.19 10.72
C GLY A 22 -4.22 -4.87 10.14
N ALA A 23 -4.37 -4.93 8.82
CA ALA A 23 -5.66 -4.74 8.15
C ALA A 23 -6.69 -5.81 8.54
N LEU A 24 -6.29 -7.08 8.58
CA LEU A 24 -7.16 -8.17 9.04
C LEU A 24 -7.54 -8.02 10.51
N SER A 25 -6.59 -7.70 11.39
CA SER A 25 -6.86 -7.46 12.81
C SER A 25 -7.80 -6.27 13.00
N ALA A 26 -7.59 -5.18 12.27
CA ALA A 26 -8.48 -4.02 12.32
C ALA A 26 -9.90 -4.38 11.87
N GLY A 27 -10.06 -5.09 10.76
CA GLY A 27 -11.39 -5.51 10.31
C GLY A 27 -12.05 -6.54 11.24
N ALA A 28 -11.27 -7.43 11.86
CA ALA A 28 -11.79 -8.37 12.86
C ALA A 28 -12.25 -7.66 14.15
N LEU A 29 -11.56 -6.60 14.58
CA LEU A 29 -11.88 -5.85 15.81
C LEU A 29 -12.97 -4.78 15.60
N PHE A 30 -13.01 -4.15 14.43
CA PHE A 30 -13.85 -2.98 14.16
C PHE A 30 -14.91 -3.20 13.08
N GLY A 31 -14.98 -4.41 12.50
CA GLY A 31 -15.92 -4.77 11.43
C GLY A 31 -15.45 -4.35 10.03
N PHE A 32 -15.65 -5.23 9.05
CA PHE A 32 -15.32 -4.96 7.65
C PHE A 32 -16.40 -4.16 6.89
N ASP A 33 -17.67 -4.24 7.33
CA ASP A 33 -18.82 -3.62 6.65
C ASP A 33 -18.98 -2.12 6.93
N GLU A 34 -18.72 -1.65 8.16
CA GLU A 34 -18.99 -0.25 8.54
C GLU A 34 -17.76 0.70 8.44
N SER A 35 -16.52 0.18 8.49
CA SER A 35 -15.36 1.02 8.83
C SER A 35 -14.11 0.89 7.94
N ALA A 36 -13.97 -0.17 7.13
CA ALA A 36 -12.77 -0.35 6.30
C ALA A 36 -12.78 0.52 5.02
N ALA A 37 -13.94 0.66 4.37
CA ALA A 37 -14.08 1.47 3.17
C ALA A 37 -14.27 2.95 3.46
N ARG A 38 -14.64 3.34 4.69
CA ARG A 38 -14.94 4.74 5.03
C ARG A 38 -13.72 5.66 4.92
N PRO A 39 -12.51 5.31 5.44
CA PRO A 39 -11.30 6.10 5.21
C PRO A 39 -10.93 6.18 3.74
N ILE A 40 -11.06 5.08 3.00
CA ILE A 40 -10.75 5.02 1.57
C ILE A 40 -11.75 5.87 0.78
N ARG A 41 -13.04 5.87 1.14
CA ARG A 41 -14.06 6.72 0.51
C ARG A 41 -13.84 8.19 0.82
N LEU A 42 -13.40 8.54 2.02
CA LEU A 42 -13.00 9.90 2.37
C LEU A 42 -11.77 10.34 1.58
N LEU A 43 -10.76 9.47 1.49
CA LEU A 43 -9.55 9.73 0.72
C LEU A 43 -9.83 9.81 -0.79
N ALA A 44 -10.70 8.95 -1.32
CA ALA A 44 -11.11 8.96 -2.72
C ALA A 44 -12.01 10.15 -3.08
N ALA A 45 -12.65 10.80 -2.10
CA ALA A 45 -13.38 12.04 -2.31
C ALA A 45 -12.45 13.26 -2.37
N GLU A 46 -11.21 13.15 -1.86
CA GLU A 46 -10.25 14.25 -1.80
C GLU A 46 -9.48 14.39 -3.14
N PRO A 47 -9.59 15.52 -3.86
CA PRO A 47 -8.90 15.73 -5.14
C PRO A 47 -7.38 15.63 -5.05
N LEU A 48 -6.81 16.05 -3.91
CA LEU A 48 -5.37 15.99 -3.64
C LEU A 48 -4.85 14.55 -3.53
N ALA A 49 -5.65 13.63 -2.98
CA ALA A 49 -5.24 12.24 -2.86
C ALA A 49 -5.03 11.59 -4.23
N TRP A 50 -5.86 11.93 -5.22
CA TRP A 50 -5.70 11.44 -6.59
C TRP A 50 -4.44 11.95 -7.28
N ILE A 51 -3.99 13.18 -6.96
CA ILE A 51 -2.70 13.70 -7.45
C ILE A 51 -1.55 12.85 -6.91
N VAL A 52 -1.59 12.50 -5.61
CA VAL A 52 -0.57 11.65 -4.99
C VAL A 52 -0.58 10.24 -5.58
N VAL A 53 -1.76 9.63 -5.75
CA VAL A 53 -1.90 8.31 -6.38
C VAL A 53 -1.36 8.32 -7.81
N ALA A 54 -1.70 9.35 -8.61
CA ALA A 54 -1.18 9.49 -9.97
C ALA A 54 0.36 9.64 -9.98
N ALA A 55 0.91 10.45 -9.08
CA ALA A 55 2.36 10.62 -8.96
C ALA A 55 3.06 9.31 -8.56
N LEU A 56 2.47 8.54 -7.65
CA LEU A 56 2.98 7.22 -7.26
C LEU A 56 2.94 6.23 -8.41
N LEU A 57 1.84 6.18 -9.18
CA LEU A 57 1.75 5.34 -10.37
C LEU A 57 2.81 5.73 -11.42
N VAL A 58 2.97 7.02 -11.69
CA VAL A 58 4.01 7.52 -12.59
C VAL A 58 5.40 7.15 -12.09
N ALA A 59 5.66 7.24 -10.79
CA ALA A 59 6.94 6.86 -10.21
C ALA A 59 7.22 5.35 -10.35
N VAL A 60 6.22 4.50 -10.08
CA VAL A 60 6.34 3.03 -10.24
C VAL A 60 6.57 2.66 -11.70
N VAL A 61 5.77 3.24 -12.60
CA VAL A 61 5.90 3.01 -14.05
C VAL A 61 7.26 3.52 -14.54
N GLY A 62 7.63 4.74 -14.18
CA GLY A 62 8.91 5.33 -14.56
C GLY A 62 10.10 4.51 -14.06
N HIS A 63 10.06 4.02 -12.81
CA HIS A 63 11.09 3.14 -12.28
C HIS A 63 11.22 1.84 -13.09
N ALA A 64 10.10 1.24 -13.53
CA ALA A 64 10.12 0.04 -14.36
C ALA A 64 10.67 0.24 -15.79
N TYR A 65 10.74 1.48 -16.29
CA TYR A 65 11.25 1.80 -17.64
C TYR A 65 12.63 2.49 -17.64
N ILE A 66 13.17 2.83 -16.47
CA ILE A 66 14.46 3.53 -16.31
C ILE A 66 15.61 2.54 -15.98
N GLU A 67 15.34 1.24 -15.90
CA GLU A 67 16.40 0.20 -15.94
C GLU A 67 17.02 0.03 -17.33
#